data_AF-A0A9J6EVH3-F1
#
_entry.id   AF-A0A9J6EVH3-F1
#
_cell.length_a   1.000
_cell.length_b   1.000
_cell.length_c   1.000
_cell.angle_alpha   90.00
_cell.angle_beta   90.00
_cell.angle_gamma   90.00
#
_symmetry.space_group_name_H-M   'P 1'
#
loop_
_entity.id
_entity.type
_entity.pdbx_description
1 polymer ?
#
loop_
_entity_poly.entity_id
_entity_poly.type
_entity_poly.pdbx_seq_one_letter_code
_entity_poly.pdbx_strand_id
1 'polypeptide(L)'
;METAVQPCGLFVYPEYGFDGLIASNGIVEVKCPFTAKDMEPSEAAKKYNQRSQVHEPPKLSRSHNYFYQVQGQLHITKRSFCHFVVCTSKGIHVQRIERDNDFWKLRMLPQLIRFYRDCMLPEIVDPRTTRSMPIRRPQWNVKAIESHQQSKRASMKNKEAKQSGDSDIFHSLES
;
A
#
# COMPACT_ATOMS: atom_id res chain seq x y z
N MET A 1 -2.43 -29.60 30.77
CA MET A 1 -2.44 -28.28 30.11
C MET A 1 -3.34 -28.41 28.89
N GLU A 2 -4.51 -27.78 28.91
CA GLU A 2 -5.40 -27.74 27.75
C GLU A 2 -4.90 -26.67 26.78
N THR A 3 -4.49 -27.09 25.59
CA THR A 3 -4.17 -26.16 24.50
C THR A 3 -5.47 -25.74 23.84
N ALA A 4 -5.92 -24.51 24.11
CA ALA A 4 -7.11 -23.94 23.49
C ALA A 4 -6.88 -23.74 21.98
N VAL A 5 -7.72 -24.37 21.17
CA VAL A 5 -7.79 -24.15 19.72
C VAL A 5 -8.46 -22.79 19.47
N GLN A 6 -7.75 -21.86 18.81
CA GLN A 6 -8.31 -20.56 18.44
C GLN A 6 -8.97 -20.63 17.05
N PRO A 7 -10.23 -20.16 16.90
CA PRO A 7 -10.81 -19.92 15.58
C PRO A 7 -9.95 -18.91 14.82
N CYS A 8 -9.65 -19.21 13.57
CA CYS A 8 -8.80 -18.36 12.74
C CYS A 8 -9.34 -18.28 11.31
N GLY A 9 -9.23 -17.11 10.68
CA GLY A 9 -9.57 -16.89 9.27
C GLY A 9 -8.44 -17.33 8.34
N LEU A 10 -8.52 -16.99 7.05
CA LEU A 10 -7.58 -17.44 6.04
C LEU A 10 -6.10 -17.12 6.38
N PHE A 11 -5.30 -18.17 6.53
CA PHE A 11 -3.86 -18.18 6.36
C PHE A 11 -3.56 -19.00 5.09
N VAL A 12 -3.07 -18.38 4.01
CA VAL A 12 -2.63 -19.15 2.83
C VAL A 12 -1.12 -19.22 2.79
N TYR A 13 -0.62 -20.45 2.88
CA TYR A 13 0.63 -20.89 2.25
C TYR A 13 0.54 -22.40 2.04
N PRO A 14 0.53 -22.91 0.79
CA PRO A 14 1.80 -23.26 0.13
C PRO A 14 1.99 -22.69 -1.29
N GLU A 15 1.04 -21.93 -1.83
CA GLU A 15 1.14 -21.35 -3.18
C GLU A 15 0.73 -19.86 -3.19
N TYR A 16 1.36 -19.07 -2.30
CA TYR A 16 1.33 -17.59 -2.19
C TYR A 16 0.31 -16.93 -1.24
N GLY A 17 0.83 -15.97 -0.47
CA GLY A 17 0.11 -15.06 0.45
C GLY A 17 1.04 -14.03 1.12
N PHE A 18 2.34 -14.36 1.20
CA PHE A 18 3.48 -13.51 1.52
C PHE A 18 4.66 -14.08 0.71
N ASP A 19 5.64 -13.28 0.28
CA ASP A 19 6.75 -13.83 -0.52
C ASP A 19 7.63 -14.80 0.29
N GLY A 20 7.63 -14.69 1.63
CA GLY A 20 8.20 -15.73 2.50
C GLY A 20 8.05 -15.44 4.00
N LEU A 21 8.21 -16.50 4.81
CA LEU A 21 8.36 -16.38 6.27
C LEU A 21 9.85 -16.45 6.64
N ILE A 22 10.28 -15.62 7.60
CA ILE A 22 11.64 -15.67 8.15
C ILE A 22 11.56 -16.20 9.57
N ALA A 23 12.03 -17.44 9.77
CA ALA A 23 12.08 -18.10 11.06
C ALA A 23 10.76 -17.98 11.82
N SER A 24 10.80 -17.65 13.12
CA SER A 24 9.63 -17.43 13.97
C SER A 24 9.22 -15.95 14.10
N ASN A 25 10.02 -15.00 13.59
CA ASN A 25 9.88 -13.60 13.98
C ASN A 25 9.80 -12.58 12.82
N GLY A 26 10.07 -12.99 11.58
CA GLY A 26 10.00 -12.10 10.42
C GLY A 26 9.20 -12.63 9.24
N ILE A 27 9.03 -11.76 8.24
CA ILE A 27 8.46 -12.06 6.91
C ILE A 27 9.32 -11.41 5.80
N VAL A 28 9.17 -11.86 4.56
CA VAL A 28 9.73 -11.23 3.35
C VAL A 28 8.58 -10.77 2.46
N GLU A 29 8.71 -9.57 1.89
CA GLU A 29 7.84 -9.03 0.84
C GLU A 29 8.75 -8.54 -0.31
N VAL A 30 8.68 -9.20 -1.46
CA VAL A 30 9.46 -8.94 -2.67
C VAL A 30 8.61 -8.17 -3.69
N LYS A 31 9.18 -7.12 -4.26
CA LYS A 31 8.60 -6.34 -5.35
C LYS A 31 9.57 -6.28 -6.53
N CYS A 32 9.08 -6.67 -7.70
CA CYS A 32 9.82 -6.64 -8.96
C CYS A 32 9.19 -5.62 -9.92
N PRO A 33 9.49 -4.31 -9.80
CA PRO A 33 8.92 -3.29 -10.68
C PRO A 33 9.33 -3.47 -12.15
N PHE A 34 8.38 -3.87 -13.01
CA PHE A 34 8.63 -4.04 -14.44
C PHE A 34 9.20 -2.76 -15.11
N THR A 35 8.67 -1.59 -14.76
CA THR A 35 9.12 -0.29 -15.29
C THR A 35 10.46 0.19 -14.72
N ALA A 36 11.04 -0.54 -13.77
CA ALA A 36 12.35 -0.27 -13.18
C ALA A 36 13.29 -1.48 -13.28
N LYS A 37 12.95 -2.47 -14.12
CA LYS A 37 13.64 -3.76 -14.15
C LYS A 37 15.14 -3.61 -14.45
N ASP A 38 15.54 -2.61 -15.24
CA ASP A 38 16.93 -2.39 -15.65
C ASP A 38 17.61 -1.25 -14.87
N MET A 39 16.93 -0.71 -13.85
CA MET A 39 17.48 0.31 -12.95
C MET A 39 18.34 -0.33 -11.86
N GLU A 40 19.24 0.45 -11.27
CA GLU A 40 19.89 0.03 -10.03
C GLU A 40 18.83 -0.22 -8.95
N PRO A 41 18.94 -1.29 -8.12
CA PRO A 41 17.92 -1.64 -7.14
C PRO A 41 17.57 -0.49 -6.17
N SER A 42 18.57 0.30 -5.78
CA SER A 42 18.39 1.48 -4.93
C SER A 42 17.58 2.58 -5.64
N GLU A 43 17.79 2.78 -6.94
CA GLU A 43 17.03 3.73 -7.74
C GLU A 43 15.60 3.25 -8.00
N ALA A 44 15.42 1.96 -8.24
CA ALA A 44 14.10 1.35 -8.33
C ALA A 44 13.33 1.54 -7.01
N ALA A 45 14.00 1.35 -5.86
CA ALA A 45 13.39 1.58 -4.55
C ALA A 45 12.98 3.04 -4.32
N LYS A 46 13.72 4.03 -4.87
CA LYS A 46 13.35 5.45 -4.78
C LYS A 46 11.95 5.77 -5.32
N LYS A 47 11.39 4.95 -6.22
CA LYS A 47 10.01 5.10 -6.70
C LYS A 47 8.95 4.98 -5.61
N TYR A 48 9.28 4.32 -4.49
CA TYR A 48 8.35 4.06 -3.38
C TYR A 48 8.65 4.91 -2.13
N ASN A 49 9.63 5.79 -2.20
CA ASN A 49 10.19 6.42 -1.02
C ASN A 49 9.50 7.70 -0.58
N GLN A 50 9.70 8.02 0.69
CA GLN A 50 9.61 9.39 1.18
C GLN A 50 10.81 10.17 0.62
N ARG A 51 10.68 11.46 0.28
CA ARG A 51 11.80 12.28 -0.23
C ARG A 51 13.00 12.15 0.73
N SER A 52 13.93 11.26 0.40
CA SER A 52 15.07 10.92 1.24
C SER A 52 16.15 11.98 1.05
N GLN A 53 16.87 12.29 2.11
CA GLN A 53 18.07 13.13 2.02
C GLN A 53 19.08 12.48 1.06
N VAL A 54 19.91 13.29 0.41
CA VAL A 54 20.80 12.90 -0.70
C VAL A 54 21.77 11.75 -0.36
N HIS A 55 21.94 11.40 0.94
CA HIS A 55 22.91 10.42 1.42
C HIS A 55 22.33 9.23 2.20
N GLU A 56 21.00 9.11 2.34
CA GLU A 56 20.41 7.95 3.02
C GLU A 56 19.97 6.85 2.05
N PRO A 57 20.06 5.56 2.46
CA PRO A 57 19.51 4.49 1.68
C PRO A 57 18.00 4.69 1.48
N PRO A 58 17.47 4.29 0.31
CA PRO A 58 16.07 4.46 -0.01
C PRO A 58 15.14 3.76 1.01
N LYS A 59 14.21 4.53 1.61
CA LYS A 59 13.23 4.07 2.61
C LYS A 59 11.79 4.21 2.10
N LEU A 60 11.05 3.11 2.12
CA LEU A 60 9.62 3.02 1.78
C LEU A 60 8.81 4.09 2.53
N SER A 61 8.04 4.87 1.79
CA SER A 61 7.18 5.90 2.39
C SER A 61 6.10 5.27 3.27
N ARG A 62 5.89 5.85 4.45
CA ARG A 62 4.80 5.48 5.37
C ARG A 62 3.40 5.74 4.79
N SER A 63 3.29 6.55 3.74
CA SER A 63 2.04 6.77 3.00
C SER A 63 1.86 5.83 1.80
N HIS A 64 2.87 5.03 1.44
CA HIS A 64 2.80 4.14 0.29
C HIS A 64 1.97 2.89 0.60
N ASN A 65 1.22 2.38 -0.38
CA ASN A 65 0.35 1.20 -0.21
C ASN A 65 1.13 -0.03 0.28
N TYR A 66 2.37 -0.23 -0.17
CA TYR A 66 3.22 -1.33 0.30
C TYR A 66 3.54 -1.24 1.80
N PHE A 67 3.60 -0.04 2.39
CA PHE A 67 3.80 0.09 3.83
C PHE A 67 2.58 -0.42 4.60
N TYR A 68 1.37 -0.11 4.12
CA TYR A 68 0.13 -0.66 4.67
C TYR A 68 0.05 -2.18 4.51
N GLN A 69 0.50 -2.72 3.37
CA GLN A 69 0.60 -4.18 3.17
C GLN A 69 1.53 -4.79 4.22
N VAL A 70 2.78 -4.34 4.30
CA VAL A 70 3.77 -4.84 5.27
C VAL A 70 3.25 -4.76 6.70
N GLN A 71 2.72 -3.60 7.12
CA GLN A 71 2.20 -3.45 8.48
C GLN A 71 1.01 -4.38 8.75
N GLY A 72 0.10 -4.55 7.78
CA GLY A 72 -1.00 -5.51 7.90
C GLY A 72 -0.52 -6.94 8.05
N GLN A 73 0.41 -7.36 7.19
CA GLN A 73 1.00 -8.70 7.22
C GLN A 73 1.69 -8.98 8.57
N LEU A 74 2.46 -8.04 9.11
CA LEU A 74 3.13 -8.17 10.42
C LEU A 74 2.15 -8.33 11.58
N HIS A 75 1.03 -7.60 11.57
CA HIS A 75 0.02 -7.69 12.63
C HIS A 75 -0.78 -8.99 12.55
N ILE A 76 -1.17 -9.42 11.34
CA ILE A 76 -1.91 -10.67 11.12
C ILE A 76 -1.07 -11.88 11.52
N THR A 77 0.19 -11.91 11.10
CA THR A 77 1.12 -13.03 11.37
C THR A 77 1.77 -12.97 12.75
N LYS A 78 1.51 -11.92 13.53
CA LYS A 78 2.11 -11.64 14.85
C LYS A 78 3.65 -11.61 14.82
N ARG A 79 4.25 -11.17 13.70
CA ARG A 79 5.71 -11.06 13.50
C ARG A 79 6.21 -9.65 13.84
N SER A 80 7.51 -9.50 14.10
CA SER A 80 8.07 -8.21 14.50
C SER A 80 8.67 -7.42 13.34
N PHE A 81 9.11 -8.05 12.25
CA PHE A 81 9.74 -7.34 11.15
C PHE A 81 9.49 -7.96 9.77
N CYS A 82 9.65 -7.14 8.74
CA CYS A 82 9.62 -7.52 7.35
C CYS A 82 10.92 -7.13 6.66
N HIS A 83 11.50 -8.02 5.84
CA HIS A 83 12.45 -7.63 4.80
C HIS A 83 11.67 -7.28 3.53
N PHE A 84 11.53 -5.98 3.28
CA PHE A 84 10.98 -5.46 2.05
C PHE A 84 12.07 -5.41 0.98
N VAL A 85 11.93 -6.23 -0.05
CA VAL A 85 12.93 -6.43 -1.10
C VAL A 85 12.43 -5.82 -2.39
N VAL A 86 13.23 -4.94 -3.00
CA VAL A 86 13.02 -4.47 -4.38
C VAL A 86 14.03 -5.18 -5.27
N CYS A 87 13.54 -6.01 -6.19
CA CYS A 87 14.35 -6.80 -7.11
C CYS A 87 14.33 -6.21 -8.52
N THR A 88 15.50 -6.15 -9.15
CA THR A 88 15.71 -5.74 -10.54
C THR A 88 16.60 -6.77 -11.23
N SER A 89 16.80 -6.65 -12.55
CA SER A 89 17.73 -7.50 -13.30
C SER A 89 19.18 -7.34 -12.84
N LYS A 90 19.49 -6.23 -12.15
CA LYS A 90 20.84 -5.87 -11.68
C LYS A 90 21.10 -6.25 -10.22
N GLY A 91 20.09 -6.70 -9.47
CA GLY A 91 20.26 -7.14 -8.09
C GLY A 91 19.05 -6.82 -7.21
N ILE A 92 19.32 -6.70 -5.90
CA ILE A 92 18.27 -6.46 -4.90
C ILE A 92 18.61 -5.28 -3.98
N HIS A 93 17.59 -4.54 -3.58
CA HIS A 93 17.63 -3.59 -2.47
C HIS A 93 16.75 -4.13 -1.34
N VAL A 94 17.29 -4.17 -0.12
CA VAL A 94 16.56 -4.72 1.04
C VAL A 94 16.40 -3.62 2.09
N GLN A 95 15.16 -3.39 2.51
CA GLN A 95 14.83 -2.55 3.65
C GLN A 95 14.18 -3.40 4.75
N ARG A 96 14.70 -3.31 5.96
CA ARG A 96 14.04 -3.87 7.14
C ARG A 96 12.99 -2.89 7.66
N ILE A 97 11.77 -3.37 7.84
CA ILE A 97 10.63 -2.61 8.36
C ILE A 97 10.13 -3.27 9.63
N GLU A 98 10.13 -2.55 10.74
CA GLU A 98 9.61 -3.03 12.03
C GLU A 98 8.08 -2.89 12.09
N ARG A 99 7.45 -3.77 12.87
CA ARG A 99 6.03 -3.70 13.19
C ARG A 99 5.76 -2.43 14.00
N ASP A 100 4.86 -1.61 13.49
CA ASP A 100 4.49 -0.34 14.08
C ASP A 100 3.08 -0.45 14.69
N ASN A 101 3.05 -0.73 15.99
CA ASN A 101 1.81 -0.95 16.73
C ASN A 101 0.93 0.31 16.76
N ASP A 102 1.54 1.50 16.81
CA ASP A 102 0.79 2.76 16.89
C ASP A 102 0.21 3.12 15.54
N PHE A 103 0.97 2.93 14.46
CA PHE A 103 0.43 3.05 13.11
C PHE A 103 -0.75 2.10 12.89
N TRP A 104 -0.64 0.84 13.33
CA TRP A 104 -1.75 -0.10 13.24
C TRP A 104 -2.97 0.36 14.03
N LYS A 105 -2.82 0.64 15.33
CA LYS A 105 -3.94 1.00 16.22
C LYS A 105 -4.59 2.31 15.82
N LEU A 106 -3.80 3.33 15.45
CA LEU A 106 -4.29 4.69 15.21
C LEU A 106 -4.70 4.91 13.75
N ARG A 107 -4.12 4.18 12.79
CA ARG A 107 -4.34 4.44 11.36
C ARG A 107 -5.04 3.29 10.64
N MET A 108 -4.65 2.04 10.87
CA MET A 108 -5.16 0.92 10.08
C MET A 108 -6.41 0.28 10.68
N LEU A 109 -6.32 -0.16 11.93
CA LEU A 109 -7.34 -0.98 12.58
C LEU A 109 -8.75 -0.35 12.57
N PRO A 110 -8.94 0.96 12.86
CA PRO A 110 -10.27 1.57 12.82
C PRO A 110 -10.89 1.54 11.42
N GLN A 111 -10.08 1.76 10.39
CA GLN A 111 -10.53 1.72 8.99
C GLN A 111 -10.89 0.31 8.56
N LEU A 112 -10.08 -0.68 8.95
CA LEU A 112 -10.32 -2.10 8.66
C LEU A 112 -11.59 -2.61 9.34
N ILE A 113 -11.81 -2.27 10.61
CA ILE A 113 -13.04 -2.63 11.35
C ILE A 113 -14.26 -2.02 10.67
N ARG A 114 -14.20 -0.73 10.32
CA ARG A 114 -15.30 -0.06 9.63
C ARG A 114 -15.60 -0.70 8.28
N PHE A 115 -14.58 -1.01 7.49
CA PHE A 115 -14.74 -1.69 6.20
C PHE A 115 -15.35 -3.08 6.38
N TYR A 116 -14.86 -3.86 7.34
CA TYR A 116 -15.42 -5.18 7.65
C TYR A 116 -16.90 -5.08 8.01
N ARG A 117 -17.25 -4.19 8.94
CA ARG A 117 -18.62 -4.05 9.45
C ARG A 117 -19.60 -3.51 8.41
N ASP A 118 -19.21 -2.47 7.70
CA ASP A 118 -20.14 -1.72 6.84
C ASP A 118 -20.15 -2.23 5.39
N CYS A 119 -19.10 -2.92 4.94
CA CYS A 119 -18.96 -3.41 3.57
C CYS A 119 -18.94 -4.94 3.49
N MET A 120 -18.04 -5.62 4.21
CA MET A 120 -17.87 -7.07 4.04
C MET A 120 -18.96 -7.89 4.71
N LEU A 121 -19.22 -7.65 6.00
CA LEU A 121 -20.15 -8.43 6.81
C LEU A 121 -21.56 -8.49 6.18
N PRO A 122 -22.14 -7.39 5.66
CA PRO A 122 -23.43 -7.44 4.99
C PRO A 122 -23.44 -8.33 3.75
N GLU A 123 -22.34 -8.36 2.98
CA GLU A 123 -22.23 -9.22 1.79
C GLU A 123 -21.94 -10.68 2.13
N ILE A 124 -21.37 -10.96 3.30
CA ILE A 124 -21.21 -12.32 3.82
C ILE A 124 -22.55 -12.88 4.31
N VAL A 125 -23.32 -12.08 5.06
CA VAL A 125 -24.58 -12.51 5.69
C VAL A 125 -25.75 -12.51 4.70
N ASP A 126 -25.84 -11.48 3.85
CA ASP A 126 -26.91 -11.32 2.85
C ASP A 126 -26.31 -10.84 1.51
N PRO A 127 -25.73 -11.75 0.72
CA PRO A 127 -25.12 -11.42 -0.57
C PRO A 127 -26.12 -10.74 -1.51
N ARG A 128 -25.72 -9.64 -2.12
CA ARG A 128 -26.54 -8.94 -3.14
C ARG A 128 -26.25 -9.41 -4.56
N THR A 129 -25.02 -9.83 -4.82
CA THR A 129 -24.56 -10.25 -6.15
C THR A 129 -25.33 -11.45 -6.69
N THR A 130 -25.71 -12.40 -5.82
CA THR A 130 -26.53 -13.57 -6.18
C THR A 130 -27.95 -13.22 -6.60
N ARG A 131 -28.40 -11.98 -6.34
CA ARG A 131 -29.74 -11.46 -6.67
C ARG A 131 -29.69 -10.34 -7.70
N SER A 132 -28.57 -10.19 -8.42
CA SER A 132 -28.36 -9.12 -9.41
C SER A 132 -28.52 -7.71 -8.83
N MET A 133 -28.29 -7.54 -7.53
CA MET A 133 -28.35 -6.25 -6.85
C MET A 133 -26.94 -5.65 -6.74
N PRO A 134 -26.79 -4.31 -6.79
CA PRO A 134 -25.50 -3.67 -6.60
C PRO A 134 -24.97 -3.87 -5.17
N ILE A 135 -23.64 -4.04 -5.06
CA ILE A 135 -22.91 -4.15 -3.79
C ILE A 135 -23.24 -2.96 -2.89
N ARG A 136 -23.46 -3.21 -1.60
CA ARG A 136 -23.69 -2.14 -0.63
C ARG A 136 -22.50 -1.19 -0.59
N ARG A 137 -22.78 0.09 -0.81
CA ARG A 137 -21.79 1.18 -0.69
C ARG A 137 -22.23 2.13 0.42
N PRO A 138 -21.58 2.10 1.60
CA PRO A 138 -21.85 3.06 2.65
C PRO A 138 -21.59 4.50 2.17
N GLN A 139 -22.33 5.47 2.71
CA GLN A 139 -22.20 6.89 2.32
C GLN A 139 -20.76 7.42 2.44
N TRP A 140 -20.03 6.96 3.46
CA TRP A 140 -18.64 7.38 3.66
C TRP A 140 -17.71 6.89 2.54
N ASN A 141 -18.00 5.73 1.96
CA ASN A 141 -17.24 5.18 0.84
C ASN A 141 -17.50 5.99 -0.43
N VAL A 142 -18.78 6.32 -0.68
CA VAL A 142 -19.18 7.19 -1.80
C VAL A 142 -18.50 8.56 -1.70
N LYS A 143 -18.60 9.23 -0.54
CA LYS A 143 -17.95 10.53 -0.30
C LYS A 143 -16.43 10.47 -0.47
N ALA A 144 -15.78 9.40 -0.01
CA ALA A 144 -14.34 9.22 -0.18
C ALA A 144 -13.93 9.07 -1.65
N ILE A 145 -14.72 8.33 -2.44
CA ILE A 145 -14.50 8.18 -3.89
C ILE A 145 -14.67 9.52 -4.61
N GLU A 146 -15.75 10.26 -4.31
CA GLU A 146 -16.02 11.57 -4.90
C GLU A 146 -14.91 12.57 -4.57
N SER A 147 -14.50 12.63 -3.30
CA SER A 147 -13.39 13.49 -2.85
C SER A 147 -12.10 13.15 -3.60
N HIS A 148 -11.76 11.87 -3.73
CA HIS A 148 -10.58 11.44 -4.47
C HIS A 148 -10.64 11.84 -5.95
N GLN A 149 -11.79 11.67 -6.60
CA GLN A 149 -11.99 12.08 -8.00
C GLN A 149 -11.84 13.60 -8.17
N GLN A 150 -12.38 14.39 -7.24
CA GLN A 150 -12.23 15.85 -7.24
C GLN A 150 -10.76 16.27 -7.08
N SER A 151 -10.04 15.70 -6.11
CA SER A 151 -8.61 15.98 -5.90
C SER A 151 -7.77 15.61 -7.13
N LYS A 152 -8.08 14.48 -7.79
CA LYS A 152 -7.42 14.05 -9.02
C LYS A 152 -7.66 15.03 -10.16
N ARG A 153 -8.91 15.48 -10.36
CA ARG A 153 -9.27 16.49 -11.37
C ARG A 153 -8.55 17.82 -11.12
N ALA A 154 -8.51 18.30 -9.88
CA ALA A 154 -7.79 19.52 -9.52
C ALA A 154 -6.28 19.40 -9.79
N SER A 155 -5.68 18.24 -9.49
CA SER A 155 -4.26 17.98 -9.75
C SER A 155 -3.93 17.96 -11.25
N MET A 156 -4.83 17.47 -12.11
CA MET A 156 -4.65 17.48 -13.57
C MET A 156 -4.74 18.91 -14.11
N LYS A 157 -5.74 19.69 -13.69
CA LYS A 157 -5.86 21.12 -14.08
C LYS A 157 -4.63 21.94 -13.67
N ASN A 158 -4.09 21.72 -12.49
CA ASN A 158 -2.89 22.42 -12.02
C ASN A 158 -1.63 22.04 -12.84
N LYS A 159 -1.54 20.82 -13.36
CA LYS A 159 -0.45 20.41 -14.25
C LYS A 159 -0.58 21.04 -15.63
N GLU A 160 -1.79 21.07 -16.18
CA GLU A 160 -2.10 21.72 -17.47
C GLU A 160 -1.79 23.23 -17.40
N ALA A 161 -2.24 23.92 -16.35
CA ALA A 161 -1.98 25.34 -16.14
C ALA A 161 -0.48 25.67 -15.95
N LYS A 162 0.29 24.75 -15.36
CA LYS A 162 1.74 24.91 -15.19
C LYS A 162 2.49 24.68 -16.52
N GLN A 163 2.01 23.78 -17.36
CA GLN A 163 2.55 23.58 -18.70
C GLN A 163 2.23 24.73 -19.65
N SER A 164 1.03 25.34 -19.56
CA SER A 164 0.70 26.52 -20.35
C SER A 164 1.43 27.79 -19.89
N GLY A 165 1.65 27.94 -18.57
CA GLY A 165 2.43 29.05 -18.04
C GLY A 165 3.91 29.00 -18.42
N ASP A 166 4.52 27.82 -18.48
CA ASP A 166 5.91 27.68 -18.97
C ASP A 166 6.01 28.01 -20.47
N SER A 167 5.01 27.68 -21.30
CA SER A 167 5.04 28.05 -22.73
C SER A 167 4.93 29.55 -22.98
N ASP A 168 4.18 30.29 -22.15
CA ASP A 168 4.00 31.74 -22.27
C ASP A 168 5.25 32.53 -21.81
N ILE A 169 6.03 31.98 -20.87
CA ILE A 169 7.30 32.56 -20.42
C ILE A 169 8.38 32.44 -21.50
N PHE A 170 8.43 31.31 -22.23
CA PHE A 170 9.37 31.15 -23.33
C PHE A 170 9.10 32.12 -24.49
N HIS A 171 7.82 32.43 -24.78
CA HIS A 171 7.47 33.39 -25.84
C HIS A 171 7.75 34.86 -25.47
N SER A 172 7.86 35.19 -24.18
CA SER A 172 8.10 36.56 -23.70
C SER A 172 9.59 36.92 -23.55
N LEU A 173 10.50 35.95 -23.73
CA LEU A 173 11.95 36.15 -23.66
C LEU A 173 12.63 36.23 -25.04
N GLU A 174 11.86 36.05 -26.13
CA GLU A 174 12.32 36.14 -27.52
C GLU A 174 11.83 37.40 -28.26
N SER A 175 11.36 38.42 -27.54
CA SER A 175 10.95 39.74 -28.09
C SER A 175 11.84 40.85 -27.56
#